data_AF-A0A961JFJ0-F1
#
_entry.id   AF-A0A961JFJ0-F1
#
_cell.length_a   1.000
_cell.length_b   1.000
_cell.length_c   1.000
_cell.angle_alpha   90.00
_cell.angle_beta   90.00
_cell.angle_gamma   90.00
#
_symmetry.space_group_name_H-M   'P 1'
#
loop_
_entity.id
_entity.type
_entity.pdbx_description
1 polymer ?
#
loop_
_entity_poly.entity_id
_entity_poly.type
_entity_poly.pdbx_seq_one_letter_code
_entity_poly.pdbx_strand_id
1 'polypeptide(L)' 'MEEQEKTALTAISLIGALACTAHAESYSLQSAVGKNLPVLGPAADRFVEEVATLTNGEVQSEHLGAGDLSPPSE' A
#
# COMPACT_ATOMS: atom_id res chain seq x y z
N MET A 1 -30.31 31.15 16.14
CA MET A 1 -30.25 29.70 15.81
C MET A 1 -29.16 29.39 14.78
N GLU A 2 -28.79 30.34 13.92
CA GLU A 2 -27.78 30.17 12.85
C GLU A 2 -26.33 29.97 13.33
N GLU A 3 -25.94 30.53 14.48
CA GLU A 3 -24.56 30.45 14.98
C GLU A 3 -24.19 29.04 15.49
N GLN A 4 -25.15 28.34 16.10
CA GLN A 4 -24.99 26.96 16.57
C GLN A 4 -24.84 25.98 15.40
N GLU A 5 -25.55 26.22 14.30
CA GLU A 5 -25.50 25.36 13.11
C GLU A 5 -24.15 25.47 12.39
N LYS A 6 -23.60 26.68 12.27
CA LYS A 6 -22.26 26.92 11.71
C LYS A 6 -21.15 26.29 12.58
N THR A 7 -21.30 26.38 13.89
CA THR A 7 -20.36 25.80 14.85
C THR A 7 -20.42 24.27 14.81
N ALA A 8 -21.62 23.69 14.74
CA ALA A 8 -21.83 22.26 14.58
C ALA A 8 -21.27 21.73 13.25
N LEU A 9 -21.48 22.44 12.15
CA LEU A 9 -20.96 22.06 10.83
C LEU A 9 -19.42 22.08 10.79
N THR A 10 -18.80 23.03 11.49
CA THR A 10 -17.33 23.16 11.59
C THR A 10 -16.73 22.09 12.51
N ALA A 11 -17.44 21.66 13.55
CA ALA A 11 -17.00 20.57 14.43
C ALA A 11 -17.04 19.20 13.73
N ILE A 12 -18.04 18.96 12.87
CA ILE A 12 -18.19 17.71 12.11
C ILE A 12 -17.05 17.53 11.09
N SER A 13 -16.63 18.60 10.40
CA SER A 13 -15.55 18.53 9.43
C SER A 13 -14.18 18.23 10.07
N LEU A 14 -13.95 18.68 11.31
CA LEU A 14 -12.71 18.38 12.04
C LEU A 14 -12.63 16.92 12.50
N ILE A 15 -13.75 16.31 12.89
CA ILE A 15 -13.80 14.89 13.31
C ILE A 15 -13.56 13.96 12.11
N GLY A 16 -14.07 14.30 10.92
CA GLY A 16 -13.83 13.53 9.70
C GLY A 16 -12.36 13.50 9.27
N ALA A 17 -11.60 14.56 9.56
CA ALA A 17 -10.18 14.66 9.18
C ALA A 17 -9.24 13.78 10.03
N LEU A 18 -9.66 13.41 11.24
CA LEU A 18 -8.84 12.62 12.18
C LEU A 18 -9.09 11.11 12.10
N ALA A 19 -10.15 10.67 11.40
CA ALA A 19 -10.57 9.27 11.37
C ALA A 19 -9.83 8.40 10.33
N CYS A 20 -9.10 9.01 9.39
CA CYS A 20 -8.35 8.29 8.36
C CYS A 20 -6.85 8.54 8.49
N THR A 21 -6.23 8.02 9.55
CA THR A 21 -4.79 7.72 9.47
C THR A 21 -4.64 6.45 8.64
N ALA A 22 -4.56 6.63 7.31
CA ALA A 22 -4.13 5.63 6.36
C ALA A 22 -2.78 5.05 6.82
N HIS A 23 -2.81 3.90 7.49
CA HIS A 23 -1.59 3.22 7.95
C HIS A 23 -1.01 2.48 6.75
N ALA A 24 0.02 3.08 6.12
CA ALA A 24 0.75 2.42 5.06
C ALA A 24 1.47 1.18 5.62
N GLU A 25 1.05 0.00 5.19
CA GLU A 25 1.65 -1.28 5.57
C GLU A 25 2.56 -1.78 4.45
N SER A 26 3.71 -2.34 4.83
CA SER A 26 4.74 -2.79 3.90
C SER A 26 4.89 -4.30 3.98
N TYR A 27 4.84 -4.96 2.82
CA TYR A 27 4.94 -6.41 2.70
C TYR A 27 6.10 -6.82 1.78
N SER A 28 6.54 -8.06 1.91
CA SER A 28 7.44 -8.70 0.95
C SER A 28 6.65 -9.61 0.02
N LEU A 29 6.73 -9.38 -1.29
CA LEU A 29 6.17 -10.28 -2.30
C LEU A 29 7.28 -11.20 -2.82
N GLN A 30 7.30 -12.44 -2.33
CA GLN A 30 8.24 -13.46 -2.78
C GLN A 30 7.71 -14.17 -4.02
N SER A 31 8.40 -13.97 -5.14
CA SER A 31 8.12 -14.71 -6.37
C SER A 31 8.70 -16.12 -6.30
N ALA A 32 7.91 -17.10 -6.73
CA ALA A 32 8.37 -18.47 -6.93
C ALA A 32 9.27 -18.63 -8.17
N VAL A 33 9.34 -17.60 -9.01
CA VAL A 33 10.10 -17.59 -10.26
C VAL A 33 11.13 -16.46 -10.28
N GLY A 34 12.14 -16.60 -11.13
CA GLY A 34 13.14 -15.55 -11.30
C GLY A 34 12.57 -14.28 -11.93
N LYS A 35 13.06 -13.12 -11.46
CA LYS A 35 12.70 -11.78 -11.99
C LYS A 35 13.00 -11.63 -13.50
N ASN A 36 13.93 -12.42 -14.03
CA ASN A 36 14.36 -12.33 -15.44
C ASN A 36 13.43 -13.05 -16.42
N LEU A 37 12.32 -13.67 -15.96
CA LEU A 37 11.36 -14.26 -16.87
C LEU A 37 10.59 -13.15 -17.60
N PRO A 38 10.55 -13.19 -18.95
CA PRO A 38 10.12 -12.06 -19.77
C PRO A 38 8.66 -11.64 -19.57
N VAL A 39 7.83 -12.52 -19.01
CA VAL A 39 6.43 -12.23 -18.69
C VAL A 39 6.20 -12.17 -17.18
N LEU A 40 6.70 -13.18 -16.44
CA LEU A 40 6.36 -13.33 -15.02
C LEU A 40 7.07 -12.32 -14.11
N GLY A 41 8.28 -11.88 -14.45
CA GLY A 41 8.96 -10.81 -13.72
C GLY A 41 8.21 -9.49 -13.80
N PRO A 42 7.97 -8.96 -15.02
CA PRO A 42 7.21 -7.73 -15.21
C PRO A 42 5.76 -7.80 -14.70
N ALA A 43 5.14 -8.98 -14.71
CA ALA A 43 3.80 -9.16 -14.16
C ALA A 43 3.76 -8.97 -12.63
N ALA A 44 4.78 -9.46 -11.91
CA ALA A 44 4.89 -9.25 -10.47
C ALA A 44 5.17 -7.77 -10.12
N ASP A 45 6.00 -7.09 -10.91
CA ASP A 45 6.23 -5.64 -10.75
C ASP A 45 4.92 -4.85 -10.95
N ARG A 46 4.14 -5.18 -11.99
CA ARG A 46 2.84 -4.56 -12.23
C ARG A 46 1.85 -4.80 -11.10
N PHE A 47 1.81 -6.02 -10.57
CA PHE A 47 0.93 -6.33 -9.45
C PHE A 47 1.23 -5.43 -8.24
N VAL A 48 2.51 -5.26 -7.89
CA VAL A 48 2.93 -4.37 -6.80
C VAL A 48 2.50 -2.93 -7.05
N GLU A 49 2.71 -2.43 -8.28
CA GLU A 49 2.32 -1.07 -8.67
C GLU A 49 0.80 -0.86 -8.63
N GLU A 50 0.02 -1.83 -9.10
CA GLU A 50 -1.44 -1.79 -9.10
C GLU A 50 -2.00 -1.79 -7.68
N VAL A 51 -1.47 -2.62 -6.78
CA VAL A 51 -1.89 -2.65 -5.37
C VAL A 51 -1.60 -1.31 -4.69
N ALA A 52 -0.40 -0.75 -4.89
CA ALA A 52 -0.06 0.55 -4.35
C ALA A 52 -0.99 1.65 -4.89
N THR A 53 -1.31 1.60 -6.18
CA THR A 53 -2.22 2.58 -6.81
C THR A 53 -3.65 2.47 -6.29
N LEU A 54 -4.19 1.26 -6.22
CA LEU A 54 -5.57 1.00 -5.79
C LEU A 54 -5.79 1.28 -4.30
N THR A 55 -4.72 1.23 -3.50
CA THR A 55 -4.76 1.51 -2.06
C THR A 55 -4.26 2.91 -1.72
N ASN A 56 -4.00 3.77 -2.72
CA ASN A 56 -3.44 5.11 -2.52
C ASN A 56 -2.16 5.11 -1.66
N GLY A 57 -1.32 4.08 -1.84
CA GLY A 57 -0.08 3.87 -1.09
C GLY A 57 -0.25 3.24 0.29
N GLU A 58 -1.47 2.86 0.70
CA GLU A 58 -1.70 2.19 1.98
C GLU A 58 -1.13 0.76 2.02
N VAL A 59 -1.03 0.09 0.87
CA VAL A 59 -0.38 -1.22 0.77
C VAL A 59 0.79 -1.11 -0.18
N GLN A 60 2.00 -1.25 0.36
CA GLN A 60 3.23 -1.29 -0.41
C GLN A 60 3.84 -2.69 -0.33
N SER A 61 4.51 -3.10 -1.40
CA SER A 61 5.15 -4.41 -1.46
C SER A 61 6.50 -4.32 -2.15
N GLU A 62 7.51 -5.00 -1.61
CA GLU A 62 8.78 -5.19 -2.30
C GLU A 62 8.74 -6.50 -3.08
N HIS A 63 8.95 -6.47 -4.40
CA HIS A 63 9.06 -7.67 -5.21
C HIS A 63 10.44 -8.32 -5.02
N LEU A 64 10.43 -9.52 -4.46
CA LEU A 64 11.59 -10.39 -4.23
C LEU A 64 11.55 -11.56 -5.23
N GLY A 65 12.69 -11.86 -5.84
CA GLY A 65 12.85 -12.94 -6.80
C GLY A 65 13.08 -14.29 -6.12
N ALA A 66 13.04 -15.37 -6.90
CA ALA A 66 13.35 -16.70 -6.39
C ALA A 66 14.73 -16.73 -5.70
N GLY A 67 14.76 -17.07 -4.41
CA GLY A 67 15.98 -17.15 -3.61
C GLY A 67 16.37 -15.89 -2.84
N ASP A 68 15.72 -14.74 -3.07
CA ASP A 68 16.04 -13.47 -2.37
C ASP A 68 15.79 -13.56 -0.85
N LEU A 69 14.85 -14.40 -0.40
CA LEU A 69 14.60 -14.67 1.03
C LEU A 69 15.41 -15.85 1.60
N SER A 70 16.19 -16.55 0.77
CA SER A 70 17.03 -17.64 1.26
C SER A 70 18.24 -17.08 1.99
N PRO A 71 18.69 -17.71 3.09
CA PRO A 71 19.93 -17.29 3.75
C PRO A 71 21.08 -17.27 2.74
N PRO A 72 22.03 -16.32 2.82
CA PRO A 72 23.30 -16.50 2.16
C PRO A 72 23.88 -17.80 2.72
N SER A 73 24.07 -18.79 1.83
CA SER A 73 24.48 -20.16 2.12
C SER A 73 25.50 -20.29 3.26
N GLU A 74 25.34 -21.33 4.10
CA GLU A 74 26.39 -21.82 5.02
C GLU A 74 27.66 -22.27 4.27
#